data_AF-A0AAN6RIR3-F1
#
_entry.id   AF-A0AAN6RIR3-F1
#
_cell.length_a   1.000
_cell.length_b   1.000
_cell.length_c   1.000
_cell.angle_alpha   90.00
_cell.angle_beta   90.00
_cell.angle_gamma   90.00
#
_symmetry.space_group_name_H-M   'P 1'
#
loop_
_entity.id
_entity.type
_entity.pdbx_description
1 polymer ?
#
loop_
_entity_poly.entity_id
_entity_poly.type
_entity_poly.pdbx_seq_one_letter_code
_entity_poly.pdbx_strand_id
1 'polypeptide(L)'
;MPNGNWILGDLFLKDFGHEGSIAKLWEMRWKFPCKLGVYPFHDGKFEDFEPIFTHLIANNINDPFSDDYTEAFLPTARNLTQQAQDLTSKDKSTARALYLRANAVFRLSRFPYIDTPLKQTAFSEQKSAYLQGASLWDVPITETIIPHAHAFNGDDNTIPLYIRKPPAPDLSQRYSSSPASTATARIIPSARVSISSVGGQPSSATSPVRRKTALRIGGIPYRQIDCSRRS
;
A
#
# COMPACT_ATOMS: atom_id res chain seq x y z
N MET A 1 -1.89 4.16 26.90
CA MET A 1 -2.48 2.81 27.07
C MET A 1 -2.16 2.33 28.48
N PRO A 2 -3.13 1.86 29.28
CA PRO A 2 -2.85 1.41 30.63
C PRO A 2 -2.14 0.05 30.56
N ASN A 3 -0.98 -0.07 31.21
CA ASN A 3 -0.21 -1.31 31.46
C ASN A 3 0.85 -1.71 30.41
N GLY A 4 1.04 -0.97 29.32
CA GLY A 4 2.14 -1.26 28.36
C GLY A 4 1.99 -2.56 27.53
N ASN A 5 0.89 -3.29 27.69
CA ASN A 5 0.60 -4.47 26.88
C ASN A 5 0.12 -4.05 25.49
N TRP A 6 0.94 -4.33 24.47
CA TRP A 6 0.58 -4.16 23.07
C TRP A 6 -0.54 -5.12 22.68
N ILE A 7 -1.36 -4.77 21.67
CA ILE A 7 -2.41 -5.65 21.12
C ILE A 7 -1.81 -6.98 20.63
N LEU A 8 -0.54 -6.96 20.21
CA LEU A 8 0.23 -8.13 19.79
C LEU A 8 0.81 -8.93 20.98
N GLY A 9 0.87 -8.37 22.18
CA GLY A 9 1.45 -9.01 23.36
C GLY A 9 2.86 -9.56 23.11
N ASP A 10 3.09 -10.79 23.55
CA ASP A 10 4.38 -11.49 23.42
C ASP A 10 4.78 -11.78 21.96
N LEU A 11 3.85 -11.70 21.00
CA LEU A 11 4.19 -11.85 19.58
C LEU A 11 5.15 -10.75 19.10
N PHE A 12 5.18 -9.60 19.78
CA PHE A 12 6.14 -8.53 19.48
C PHE A 12 7.59 -8.94 19.78
N LEU A 13 7.80 -9.85 20.73
CA LEU A 13 9.12 -10.32 21.15
C LEU A 13 9.52 -11.65 20.48
N LYS A 14 8.66 -12.19 19.63
CA LYS A 14 8.88 -13.47 18.98
C LYS A 14 9.87 -13.31 17.82
N ASP A 15 11.01 -13.97 17.92
CA ASP A 15 11.90 -14.18 16.78
C ASP A 15 11.23 -15.17 15.80
N PHE A 16 11.05 -14.73 14.55
CA PHE A 16 10.49 -15.54 13.47
C PHE A 16 11.54 -16.32 12.68
N GLY A 17 12.79 -16.33 13.15
CA GLY A 17 13.89 -17.21 12.73
C GLY A 17 14.56 -16.86 11.40
N HIS A 18 14.12 -15.78 10.74
CA HIS A 18 14.61 -15.33 9.44
C HIS A 18 15.27 -13.94 9.48
N GLU A 19 15.25 -13.30 10.64
CA GLU A 19 15.87 -11.99 10.85
C GLU A 19 17.40 -12.12 10.75
N GLY A 20 18.05 -11.12 10.14
CA GLY A 20 19.51 -11.04 10.02
C GLY A 20 20.17 -12.01 9.04
N SER A 21 19.40 -12.80 8.27
CA SER A 21 19.95 -13.68 7.24
C SER A 21 19.15 -13.62 5.94
N ILE A 22 19.76 -13.08 4.88
CA ILE A 22 19.13 -13.00 3.56
C ILE A 22 18.85 -14.40 3.00
N ALA A 23 19.69 -15.38 3.32
CA ALA A 23 19.50 -16.77 2.93
C ALA A 23 18.23 -17.37 3.54
N LYS A 24 18.03 -17.19 4.86
CA LYS A 24 16.82 -17.65 5.54
C LYS A 24 15.58 -16.91 5.06
N LEU A 25 15.67 -15.59 4.90
CA LEU A 25 14.57 -14.77 4.37
C LEU A 25 14.16 -15.27 2.97
N TRP A 26 15.13 -15.46 2.08
CA TRP A 26 14.90 -15.94 0.72
C TRP A 26 14.24 -17.31 0.75
N GLU A 27 14.86 -18.32 1.35
CA GLU A 27 14.36 -19.69 1.28
C GLU A 27 13.04 -19.91 2.03
N MET A 28 12.84 -19.25 3.18
CA MET A 28 11.66 -19.50 4.03
C MET A 28 10.47 -18.58 3.73
N ARG A 29 10.72 -17.36 3.23
CA ARG A 29 9.67 -16.32 3.13
C ARG A 29 9.51 -15.75 1.74
N TRP A 30 10.58 -15.50 1.00
CA TRP A 30 10.52 -14.66 -0.20
C TRP A 30 10.53 -15.44 -1.52
N LYS A 31 11.22 -16.58 -1.58
CA LYS A 31 11.34 -17.39 -2.80
C LYS A 31 10.00 -17.90 -3.30
N PHE A 32 9.13 -18.37 -2.40
CA PHE A 32 7.79 -18.85 -2.77
C PHE A 32 6.89 -17.71 -3.28
N PRO A 33 6.71 -16.58 -2.56
CA PRO A 33 5.99 -15.41 -3.09
C PRO A 33 6.57 -14.87 -4.40
N CYS A 34 7.89 -14.86 -4.56
CA CYS A 34 8.56 -14.42 -5.78
C CYS A 34 8.17 -15.29 -6.97
N LYS A 35 8.14 -16.62 -6.82
CA LYS A 35 7.66 -17.54 -7.86
C LYS A 35 6.20 -17.33 -8.24
N LEU A 36 5.37 -16.85 -7.31
CA LEU A 36 3.96 -16.56 -7.56
C LEU A 36 3.72 -15.14 -8.08
N GLY A 37 4.72 -14.26 -8.11
CA GLY A 37 4.55 -12.85 -8.49
C GLY A 37 3.64 -12.08 -7.53
N VAL A 38 3.57 -12.50 -6.26
CA VAL A 38 2.75 -11.84 -5.22
C VAL A 38 3.61 -10.93 -4.35
N TYR A 39 2.97 -10.07 -3.56
CA TYR A 39 3.65 -9.11 -2.68
C TYR A 39 4.85 -9.75 -1.94
N PRO A 40 6.04 -9.11 -1.95
CA PRO A 40 6.36 -7.79 -2.54
C PRO A 40 6.70 -7.78 -4.06
N PHE A 41 6.69 -8.93 -4.73
CA PHE A 41 7.23 -9.18 -6.08
C PHE A 41 6.25 -8.91 -7.24
N HIS A 42 5.14 -8.22 -7.00
CA HIS A 42 4.18 -7.87 -8.06
C HIS A 42 4.87 -7.24 -9.28
N ASP A 43 4.40 -7.64 -10.46
CA ASP A 43 4.91 -7.27 -11.79
C ASP A 43 6.33 -7.77 -12.14
N GLY A 44 7.11 -8.27 -11.18
CA GLY A 44 8.42 -8.86 -11.43
C GLY A 44 8.33 -10.34 -11.81
N LYS A 45 9.44 -10.89 -12.30
CA LYS A 45 9.56 -12.33 -12.56
C LYS A 45 10.63 -12.97 -11.67
N PHE A 46 10.49 -14.27 -11.42
CA PHE A 46 11.44 -15.01 -10.60
C PHE A 46 12.90 -14.87 -11.10
N GLU A 47 13.09 -14.88 -12.42
CA GLU A 47 14.42 -14.76 -13.04
C GLU A 47 15.05 -13.38 -12.86
N ASP A 48 14.26 -12.35 -12.54
CA ASP A 48 14.78 -11.02 -12.22
C ASP A 48 15.41 -10.98 -10.82
N PHE A 49 14.94 -11.84 -9.91
CA PHE A 49 15.33 -11.80 -8.50
C PHE A 49 16.26 -12.92 -8.08
N GLU A 50 16.10 -14.13 -8.61
CA GLU A 50 16.90 -15.28 -8.19
C GLU A 50 18.42 -14.99 -8.27
N PRO A 51 18.96 -14.42 -9.36
CA PRO A 51 20.40 -14.12 -9.44
C PRO A 51 20.85 -13.10 -8.39
N ILE A 52 19.99 -12.13 -8.05
CA ILE A 52 20.27 -11.10 -7.04
C ILE A 52 20.37 -11.76 -5.67
N PHE A 53 19.40 -12.58 -5.28
CA PHE A 53 19.43 -13.28 -3.99
C PHE A 53 20.58 -14.29 -3.92
N THR A 54 20.88 -14.99 -5.01
CA THR A 54 22.08 -15.85 -5.07
C THR A 54 23.36 -15.05 -4.81
N HIS A 55 23.49 -13.86 -5.41
CA HIS A 55 24.63 -12.97 -5.17
C HIS A 55 24.70 -12.50 -3.71
N LEU A 56 23.59 -12.02 -3.15
CA LEU A 56 23.51 -11.57 -1.75
C LEU A 56 23.91 -12.69 -0.77
N ILE A 57 23.41 -13.91 -1.00
CA ILE A 57 23.72 -15.10 -0.20
C ILE A 57 25.21 -15.46 -0.32
N ALA A 58 25.74 -15.53 -1.54
CA ALA A 58 27.12 -15.92 -1.78
C ALA A 58 28.14 -14.95 -1.16
N ASN A 59 27.80 -13.66 -1.11
CA ASN A 59 28.67 -12.62 -0.54
C ASN A 59 28.32 -12.26 0.91
N ASN A 60 27.39 -13.00 1.54
CA ASN A 60 26.96 -12.79 2.92
C ASN A 60 26.46 -11.35 3.20
N ILE A 61 25.81 -10.73 2.21
CA ILE A 61 25.20 -9.40 2.31
C ILE A 61 23.83 -9.55 2.96
N ASN A 62 23.78 -9.39 4.28
CA ASN A 62 22.56 -9.62 5.08
C ASN A 62 21.90 -8.34 5.58
N ASP A 63 22.59 -7.20 5.53
CA ASP A 63 22.10 -5.93 6.04
C ASP A 63 21.29 -5.16 4.97
N PRO A 64 19.96 -5.08 5.09
CA PRO A 64 19.14 -4.34 4.12
C PRO A 64 19.30 -2.81 4.23
N PHE A 65 19.99 -2.32 5.27
CA PHE A 65 20.32 -0.89 5.41
C PHE A 65 21.61 -0.51 4.67
N SER A 66 22.41 -1.50 4.26
CA SER A 66 23.66 -1.26 3.54
C SER A 66 23.47 -0.85 2.08
N ASP A 67 24.44 -0.11 1.55
CA ASP A 67 24.50 0.20 0.13
C ASP A 67 24.80 -1.06 -0.69
N ASP A 68 25.63 -2.00 -0.19
CA ASP A 68 25.89 -3.31 -0.83
C ASP A 68 24.60 -4.08 -1.16
N TYR A 69 23.63 -4.07 -0.24
CA TYR A 69 22.32 -4.65 -0.50
C TYR A 69 21.63 -3.97 -1.68
N THR A 70 21.62 -2.63 -1.69
CA THR A 70 20.98 -1.85 -2.75
C THR A 70 21.67 -2.08 -4.11
N GLU A 71 23.01 -2.08 -4.13
CA GLU A 71 23.83 -2.26 -5.33
C GLU A 71 23.55 -3.59 -6.04
N ALA A 72 23.29 -4.67 -5.30
CA ALA A 72 23.00 -5.98 -5.88
C ALA A 72 21.79 -5.98 -6.84
N PHE A 73 20.83 -5.06 -6.66
CA PHE A 73 19.62 -4.99 -7.49
C PHE A 73 19.76 -4.07 -8.71
N LEU A 74 20.61 -3.05 -8.63
CA LEU A 74 20.68 -1.99 -9.64
C LEU A 74 21.04 -2.48 -11.04
N PRO A 75 21.99 -3.42 -11.25
CA PRO A 75 22.30 -3.94 -12.57
C PRO A 75 21.08 -4.52 -13.28
N THR A 76 20.30 -5.35 -12.59
CA THR A 76 19.09 -5.96 -13.16
C THR A 76 18.03 -4.91 -13.47
N ALA A 77 17.76 -3.99 -12.53
CA ALA A 77 16.76 -2.94 -12.70
C ALA A 77 17.07 -2.02 -13.89
N ARG A 78 18.35 -1.60 -14.02
CA ARG A 78 18.83 -0.75 -15.12
C ARG A 78 18.81 -1.49 -16.45
N ASN A 79 19.22 -2.76 -16.47
CA ASN A 79 19.18 -3.58 -17.68
C ASN A 79 17.75 -3.76 -18.20
N LEU A 80 16.78 -4.04 -17.32
CA LEU A 80 15.37 -4.12 -17.68
C LEU A 80 14.84 -2.78 -18.23
N THR A 81 15.25 -1.68 -17.62
CA THR A 81 14.90 -0.32 -18.07
C THR A 81 15.45 -0.03 -19.46
N GLN A 82 16.72 -0.37 -19.71
CA GLN A 82 17.36 -0.19 -21.02
C GLN A 82 16.65 -1.02 -22.11
N GLN A 83 16.37 -2.30 -21.83
CA GLN A 83 15.61 -3.15 -22.76
C GLN A 83 14.22 -2.59 -23.06
N ALA A 84 13.55 -2.01 -22.05
CA ALA A 84 12.25 -1.37 -22.24
C ALA A 84 12.34 -0.14 -23.16
N GLN A 85 13.38 0.69 -22.97
CA GLN A 85 13.64 1.85 -23.81
C GLN A 85 13.85 1.45 -25.28
N ASP A 86 14.69 0.45 -25.53
CA ASP A 86 15.01 -0.04 -26.89
C ASP A 86 13.79 -0.58 -27.65
N LEU A 87 12.78 -1.06 -26.91
CA LEU A 87 11.53 -1.59 -27.45
C LEU A 87 10.40 -0.56 -27.51
N THR A 88 10.54 0.62 -26.90
CA THR A 88 9.44 1.59 -26.76
C THR A 88 8.80 1.99 -28.10
N SER A 89 9.59 2.11 -29.16
CA SER A 89 9.09 2.44 -30.51
C SER A 89 8.69 1.21 -31.34
N LYS A 90 9.09 0.00 -30.93
CA LYS A 90 8.94 -1.25 -31.72
C LYS A 90 7.79 -2.12 -31.19
N ASP A 91 7.73 -2.30 -29.88
CA ASP A 91 6.74 -3.08 -29.18
C ASP A 91 6.43 -2.43 -27.82
N LYS A 92 5.41 -1.57 -27.83
CA LYS A 92 4.95 -0.87 -26.63
C LYS A 92 4.45 -1.83 -25.55
N SER A 93 3.89 -2.99 -25.92
CA SER A 93 3.36 -3.94 -24.95
C SER A 93 4.48 -4.58 -24.15
N THR A 94 5.50 -5.07 -24.85
CA THR A 94 6.69 -5.65 -24.21
C THR A 94 7.49 -4.60 -23.44
N ALA A 95 7.65 -3.39 -23.99
CA ALA A 95 8.29 -2.29 -23.28
C ALA A 95 7.60 -1.98 -21.94
N ARG A 96 6.25 -1.88 -21.93
CA ARG A 96 5.47 -1.70 -20.69
C ARG A 96 5.75 -2.79 -19.66
N ALA A 97 5.72 -4.06 -20.07
CA ALA A 97 5.99 -5.17 -19.17
C ALA A 97 7.40 -5.12 -18.57
N LEU A 98 8.40 -4.71 -19.36
CA LEU A 98 9.78 -4.54 -18.88
C LEU A 98 9.93 -3.37 -17.90
N TYR A 99 9.29 -2.22 -18.15
CA TYR A 99 9.29 -1.11 -17.19
C TYR A 99 8.64 -1.50 -15.85
N LEU A 100 7.55 -2.28 -15.89
CA LEU A 100 6.91 -2.77 -14.67
C LEU A 100 7.81 -3.74 -13.88
N ARG A 101 8.50 -4.66 -14.57
CA ARG A 101 9.51 -5.53 -13.97
C ARG A 101 10.66 -4.73 -13.36
N ALA A 102 11.21 -3.74 -14.08
CA ALA A 102 12.25 -2.86 -13.57
C ALA A 102 11.81 -2.13 -12.30
N ASN A 103 10.57 -1.60 -12.29
CA ASN A 103 9.99 -0.96 -11.12
C ASN A 103 9.85 -1.94 -9.93
N ALA A 104 9.52 -3.21 -10.16
CA ALA A 104 9.49 -4.22 -9.10
C ALA A 104 10.88 -4.43 -8.47
N VAL A 105 11.94 -4.52 -9.28
CA VAL A 105 13.32 -4.68 -8.81
C VAL A 105 13.80 -3.45 -8.03
N PHE A 106 13.58 -2.24 -8.57
CA PHE A 106 13.91 -1.00 -7.88
C PHE A 106 13.15 -0.82 -6.55
N ARG A 107 11.89 -1.27 -6.45
CA ARG A 107 11.14 -1.21 -5.18
C ARG A 107 11.81 -2.04 -4.08
N LEU A 108 12.35 -3.21 -4.42
CA LEU A 108 13.03 -4.07 -3.47
C LEU A 108 14.44 -3.59 -3.12
N SER A 109 15.14 -2.92 -4.04
CA SER A 109 16.49 -2.41 -3.81
C SER A 109 16.55 -1.36 -2.68
N ARG A 110 15.46 -0.64 -2.45
CA ARG A 110 15.35 0.43 -1.45
C ARG A 110 14.61 0.04 -0.18
N PHE A 111 14.33 -1.25 0.02
CA PHE A 111 13.77 -1.74 1.27
C PHE A 111 14.79 -1.58 2.41
N PRO A 112 14.39 -1.28 3.67
CA PRO A 112 13.03 -0.97 4.12
C PRO A 112 12.64 0.52 4.00
N TYR A 113 13.63 1.41 4.06
CA TYR A 113 13.45 2.88 3.99
C TYR A 113 14.52 3.51 3.11
N ILE A 114 14.26 4.73 2.62
CA ILE A 114 15.22 5.52 1.85
C ILE A 114 16.02 6.37 2.84
N ASP A 115 17.15 5.84 3.28
CA ASP A 115 18.01 6.43 4.32
C ASP A 115 19.45 6.71 3.84
N THR A 116 19.84 6.18 2.69
CA THR A 116 21.15 6.45 2.06
C THR A 116 21.01 7.25 0.76
N PRO A 117 22.06 7.99 0.34
CA PRO A 117 22.08 8.65 -0.96
C PRO A 117 21.85 7.68 -2.12
N LEU A 118 22.39 6.45 -2.06
CA LEU A 118 22.20 5.46 -3.10
C LEU A 118 20.74 5.03 -3.23
N LYS A 119 20.03 4.86 -2.10
CA LYS A 119 18.59 4.57 -2.14
C LYS A 119 17.77 5.74 -2.67
N GLN A 120 18.20 6.99 -2.46
CA GLN A 120 17.57 8.17 -3.08
C GLN A 120 17.77 8.17 -4.61
N THR A 121 18.96 7.80 -5.08
CA THR A 121 19.22 7.58 -6.51
C THR A 121 18.34 6.47 -7.06
N ALA A 122 18.30 5.31 -6.40
CA ALA A 122 17.46 4.17 -6.80
C ALA A 122 15.97 4.56 -6.86
N PHE A 123 15.48 5.35 -5.90
CA PHE A 123 14.11 5.89 -5.91
C PHE A 123 13.86 6.82 -7.10
N SER A 124 14.81 7.70 -7.41
CA SER A 124 14.70 8.64 -8.54
C SER A 124 14.70 7.89 -9.88
N GLU A 125 15.56 6.89 -10.03
CA GLU A 125 15.59 6.00 -11.20
C GLU A 125 14.30 5.19 -11.33
N GLN A 126 13.80 4.62 -10.22
CA GLN A 126 12.51 3.93 -10.17
C GLN A 126 11.38 4.81 -10.68
N LYS A 127 11.27 6.04 -10.14
CA LYS A 127 10.23 7.01 -10.51
C LYS A 127 10.30 7.31 -12.00
N SER A 128 11.51 7.55 -12.53
CA SER A 128 11.71 7.79 -13.96
C SER A 128 11.29 6.60 -14.83
N ALA A 129 11.73 5.39 -14.51
CA ALA A 129 11.38 4.17 -15.24
C ALA A 129 9.87 3.90 -15.21
N TYR A 130 9.23 4.07 -14.06
CA TYR A 130 7.79 3.88 -13.93
C TYR A 130 7.00 4.91 -14.75
N LEU A 131 7.39 6.19 -14.73
CA LEU A 131 6.70 7.23 -15.52
C LEU A 131 6.91 7.03 -17.03
N GLN A 132 8.10 6.59 -17.46
CA GLN A 132 8.35 6.20 -18.85
C GLN A 132 7.43 5.04 -19.26
N GLY A 133 7.33 3.98 -18.45
CA GLY A 133 6.42 2.87 -18.72
C GLY A 133 4.95 3.26 -18.71
N ALA A 134 4.55 4.12 -17.76
CA ALA A 134 3.18 4.61 -17.64
C ALA A 134 2.76 5.53 -18.79
N SER A 135 3.70 6.22 -19.43
CA SER A 135 3.44 7.04 -20.63
C SER A 135 2.96 6.21 -21.83
N LEU A 136 3.21 4.89 -21.81
CA LEU A 136 2.81 3.96 -22.87
C LEU A 136 1.41 3.36 -22.65
N TRP A 137 0.74 3.70 -21.55
CA TRP A 137 -0.62 3.23 -21.27
C TRP A 137 -1.65 3.97 -22.12
N ASP A 138 -2.77 3.33 -22.41
CA ASP A 138 -3.87 3.94 -23.18
C ASP A 138 -4.39 5.22 -22.49
N VAL A 139 -4.34 5.20 -21.16
CA VAL A 139 -4.56 6.35 -20.28
C VAL A 139 -3.27 6.56 -19.49
N PRO A 140 -2.38 7.47 -19.94
CA PRO A 140 -1.11 7.70 -19.27
C PRO A 140 -1.31 8.39 -17.92
N ILE A 141 -0.30 8.28 -17.06
CA ILE A 141 -0.22 9.05 -15.83
C ILE A 141 0.25 10.47 -16.16
N THR A 142 -0.40 11.47 -15.58
CA THR A 142 0.04 12.88 -15.64
C THR A 142 0.48 13.34 -14.25
N GLU A 143 1.59 14.09 -14.18
CA GLU A 143 2.05 14.73 -12.95
C GLU A 143 1.45 16.13 -12.83
N THR A 144 0.96 16.48 -11.64
CA THR A 144 0.51 17.83 -11.28
C THR A 144 1.21 18.23 -9.99
N ILE A 145 1.87 19.38 -10.00
CA ILE A 145 2.59 19.90 -8.83
C ILE A 145 1.67 20.84 -8.06
N ILE A 146 1.33 20.46 -6.84
CA ILE A 146 0.45 21.24 -5.96
C ILE A 146 1.33 22.09 -5.03
N PRO A 147 1.16 23.42 -4.97
CA PRO A 147 1.87 24.25 -3.99
C PRO A 147 1.52 23.83 -2.56
N HIS A 148 2.53 23.61 -1.73
CA HIS A 148 2.38 23.29 -0.32
C HIS A 148 2.36 24.58 0.51
N ALA A 149 1.21 25.26 0.54
CA ALA A 149 1.07 26.59 1.16
C ALA A 149 1.45 26.66 2.65
N HIS A 150 1.51 25.51 3.33
CA HIS A 150 1.86 25.39 4.76
C HIS A 150 3.11 24.52 4.99
N ALA A 151 4.00 24.42 4.00
CA ALA A 151 5.28 23.74 4.16
C ALA A 151 6.02 24.27 5.39
N PHE A 152 6.44 23.37 6.28
CA PHE A 152 7.13 23.71 7.52
C PHE A 152 8.14 22.62 7.89
N ASN A 153 9.08 22.90 8.80
CA ASN A 153 10.05 21.91 9.31
C ASN A 153 10.84 21.11 8.24
N GLY A 154 11.16 21.72 7.10
CA GLY A 154 11.92 21.06 6.03
C GLY A 154 11.08 20.26 5.04
N ASP A 155 9.75 20.38 5.09
CA ASP A 155 8.88 19.93 4.01
C ASP A 155 9.24 20.63 2.69
N ASP A 156 8.99 19.94 1.57
CA ASP A 156 9.05 20.57 0.25
C ASP A 156 7.91 21.59 0.10
N ASN A 157 8.17 22.65 -0.67
CA ASN A 157 7.19 23.68 -1.04
C ASN A 157 6.15 23.15 -2.05
N THR A 158 6.30 21.91 -2.49
CA THR A 158 5.45 21.29 -3.49
C THR A 158 5.10 19.85 -3.15
N ILE A 159 3.89 19.43 -3.56
CA ILE A 159 3.40 18.06 -3.43
C ILE A 159 3.16 17.51 -4.85
N PRO A 160 3.95 16.53 -5.30
CA PRO A 160 3.71 15.89 -6.60
C PRO A 160 2.47 14.98 -6.52
N LEU A 161 1.49 15.21 -7.39
CA LEU A 161 0.30 14.38 -7.56
C LEU A 161 0.34 13.68 -8.91
N TYR A 162 0.29 12.34 -8.90
CA TYR A 162 0.17 11.52 -10.10
C TYR A 162 -1.28 11.13 -10.35
N ILE A 163 -1.83 11.57 -11.48
CA ILE A 163 -3.24 11.38 -11.83
C ILE A 163 -3.32 10.41 -13.00
N ARG A 164 -4.18 9.39 -12.85
CA ARG A 164 -4.65 8.55 -13.95
C ARG A 164 -6.16 8.56 -13.94
N LYS A 165 -6.77 9.25 -14.90
CA LYS A 165 -8.22 9.43 -14.97
C LYS A 165 -8.78 8.63 -16.16
N PRO A 166 -9.73 7.70 -15.95
CA PRO A 166 -10.41 7.04 -17.05
C PRO A 166 -11.01 8.07 -18.03
N PRO A 167 -11.10 7.76 -19.33
CA PRO A 167 -11.78 8.63 -20.28
C PRO A 167 -13.21 8.88 -19.80
N ALA A 168 -13.69 10.12 -19.95
CA ALA A 168 -15.07 10.43 -19.63
C ALA A 168 -15.99 9.55 -20.48
N PRO A 169 -17.10 9.03 -19.91
CA PRO A 169 -18.07 8.32 -20.73
C PRO A 169 -18.58 9.26 -21.82
N ASP A 170 -18.64 8.76 -23.05
CA ASP A 170 -19.25 9.51 -24.15
C ASP A 170 -20.74 9.73 -23.83
N LEU A 171 -21.07 10.96 -23.46
CA LEU A 171 -22.43 11.35 -23.10
C LEU A 171 -23.35 11.44 -24.33
N SER A 172 -22.82 11.41 -25.56
CA SER A 172 -23.62 11.48 -26.79
C SER A 172 -24.43 10.21 -27.06
N GLN A 173 -23.99 9.05 -26.56
CA GLN A 173 -24.72 7.79 -26.69
C GLN A 173 -25.89 7.64 -25.69
N ARG A 174 -25.89 8.37 -24.57
CA ARG A 174 -26.94 8.26 -23.55
C ARG A 174 -28.26 8.91 -23.96
N TYR A 175 -28.24 9.83 -24.92
CA TYR A 175 -29.42 10.56 -25.37
C TYR A 175 -30.03 10.02 -26.67
N SER A 176 -29.38 9.07 -27.34
CA SER A 176 -29.81 8.55 -28.65
C SER A 176 -30.65 7.26 -28.58
N SER A 177 -30.81 6.65 -27.40
CA SER A 177 -31.54 5.39 -27.22
C SER A 177 -32.71 5.44 -26.23
N SER A 178 -33.30 6.62 -26.00
CA SER A 178 -34.57 6.69 -25.25
C SER A 178 -35.75 6.58 -26.23
N PRO A 179 -36.47 5.43 -26.32
CA PRO A 179 -37.77 5.45 -26.95
C PRO A 179 -38.66 6.35 -26.11
N ALA A 180 -39.34 7.30 -26.75
CA ALA A 180 -40.35 8.14 -26.12
C ALA A 180 -41.43 7.24 -25.51
N SER A 181 -41.27 6.85 -24.25
CA SER A 181 -42.26 6.11 -23.48
C SER A 181 -43.36 7.10 -23.11
N THR A 182 -44.43 7.09 -23.88
CA THR A 182 -45.71 7.73 -23.53
C THR A 182 -46.24 7.09 -22.25
N ALA A 183 -45.84 7.64 -21.09
CA ALA A 183 -46.38 7.22 -19.80
C ALA A 183 -47.78 7.82 -19.65
N THR A 184 -48.80 7.06 -20.02
CA THR A 184 -50.19 7.36 -19.64
C THR A 184 -50.33 7.20 -18.14
N ALA A 185 -50.53 8.30 -17.41
CA ALA A 185 -50.80 8.29 -15.99
C ALA A 185 -52.09 7.51 -15.68
N ARG A 186 -51.97 6.32 -15.08
CA ARG A 186 -53.09 5.65 -14.40
C ARG A 186 -53.12 6.09 -12.95
N ILE A 187 -54.18 6.80 -12.58
CA ILE A 187 -54.54 7.10 -11.21
C ILE A 187 -54.99 5.79 -10.55
N ILE A 188 -54.31 5.37 -9.49
CA ILE A 188 -54.70 4.23 -8.65
C ILE A 188 -55.50 4.79 -7.45
N PRO A 189 -56.74 4.33 -7.18
CA PRO A 189 -57.48 4.77 -6.02
C PRO A 189 -56.91 4.15 -4.73
N SER A 190 -56.76 5.00 -3.71
CA SER A 190 -56.26 4.66 -2.38
C SER A 190 -57.22 3.73 -1.63
N ALA A 191 -56.75 2.53 -1.27
CA ALA A 191 -57.48 1.62 -0.39
C ALA A 191 -57.17 1.95 1.08
N ARG A 192 -58.22 2.26 1.83
CA ARG A 192 -58.20 2.51 3.28
C ARG A 192 -57.95 1.20 4.02
N VAL A 193 -56.86 1.12 4.77
CA VAL A 193 -56.60 0.02 5.73
C VAL A 193 -57.21 0.40 7.08
N SER A 194 -58.20 -0.36 7.51
CA SER A 194 -58.75 -0.31 8.87
C SER A 194 -57.99 -1.31 9.75
N ILE A 195 -57.39 -0.84 10.84
CA ILE A 195 -56.70 -1.69 11.82
C ILE A 195 -57.62 -1.83 13.04
N SER A 196 -58.08 -3.05 13.29
CA SER A 196 -58.82 -3.44 14.49
C SER A 196 -57.84 -3.75 15.61
N SER A 197 -58.01 -3.12 16.78
CA SER A 197 -57.25 -3.44 17.99
C SER A 197 -57.80 -4.70 18.67
N VAL A 198 -56.91 -5.62 19.06
CA VAL A 198 -57.21 -6.67 20.04
C VAL A 198 -56.11 -6.64 21.08
N GLY A 199 -56.52 -6.41 22.33
CA GLY A 199 -55.64 -6.32 23.49
C GLY A 199 -55.19 -7.68 24.02
N GLY A 200 -54.03 -7.67 24.68
CA GLY A 200 -53.52 -8.76 25.51
C GLY A 200 -52.64 -8.18 26.60
N GLN A 201 -53.02 -8.42 27.86
CA GLN A 201 -52.38 -7.92 29.07
C GLN A 201 -51.02 -8.59 29.40
N PRO A 202 -50.20 -7.99 30.30
CA PRO A 202 -48.81 -8.37 30.54
C PRO A 202 -48.68 -9.43 31.65
N SER A 203 -47.65 -10.27 31.55
CA SER A 203 -47.22 -11.14 32.66
C SER A 203 -45.78 -10.84 33.09
N SER A 204 -45.62 -10.82 34.40
CA SER A 204 -44.47 -10.44 35.21
C SER A 204 -43.53 -11.61 35.49
N ALA A 205 -42.21 -11.37 35.54
CA ALA A 205 -41.30 -12.11 36.42
C ALA A 205 -40.00 -11.33 36.72
N THR A 206 -39.77 -11.15 38.02
CA THR A 206 -38.57 -10.77 38.80
C THR A 206 -37.45 -11.83 38.67
N SER A 207 -36.16 -11.70 39.02
CA SER A 207 -35.39 -10.87 39.96
C SER A 207 -33.84 -11.05 39.72
N PRO A 208 -32.96 -10.31 40.42
CA PRO A 208 -31.55 -10.02 40.07
C PRO A 208 -30.50 -10.83 40.86
N VAL A 209 -29.18 -10.54 40.68
CA VAL A 209 -28.01 -10.68 41.61
C VAL A 209 -26.70 -10.72 40.75
N ARG A 210 -25.54 -10.09 40.99
CA ARG A 210 -24.88 -9.52 42.19
C ARG A 210 -23.81 -8.48 41.77
N ARG A 211 -23.73 -7.36 42.50
CA ARG A 211 -22.52 -6.50 42.57
C ARG A 211 -21.50 -7.14 43.51
N LYS A 212 -20.20 -6.97 43.24
CA LYS A 212 -19.15 -7.00 44.26
C LYS A 212 -18.27 -5.76 44.13
N THR A 213 -18.03 -5.15 45.28
CA THR A 213 -17.28 -3.92 45.51
C THR A 213 -15.90 -4.26 46.08
N ALA A 214 -14.94 -3.35 45.85
CA ALA A 214 -13.74 -3.03 46.62
C ALA A 214 -12.50 -3.94 46.50
N LEU A 215 -11.36 -3.34 46.10
CA LEU A 215 -10.30 -2.98 47.06
C LEU A 215 -9.32 -1.95 46.45
N ARG A 216 -8.89 -0.97 47.27
CA ARG A 216 -7.79 -0.02 47.04
C ARG A 216 -6.44 -0.69 47.28
N ILE A 217 -5.41 -0.38 46.47
CA ILE A 217 -3.99 -0.17 46.84
C ILE A 217 -3.42 0.69 45.67
N GLY A 218 -2.97 1.93 45.81
CA GLY A 218 -1.75 2.41 46.48
C GLY A 218 -1.09 3.41 45.50
N GLY A 219 -0.80 4.63 45.95
CA GLY A 219 -0.29 5.70 45.10
C GLY A 219 1.23 5.69 44.95
N ILE A 220 1.71 6.12 43.79
CA ILE A 220 3.07 6.66 43.56
C ILE A 220 2.92 7.78 42.51
N PRO A 221 3.43 9.01 42.73
CA PRO A 221 3.30 10.10 41.78
C PRO A 221 4.32 9.98 40.63
N TYR A 222 3.88 10.20 39.40
CA TYR A 222 4.75 10.32 38.22
C TYR A 222 5.49 11.67 38.26
N ARG A 223 6.83 11.64 38.18
CA ARG A 223 7.65 12.82 37.89
C ARG A 223 7.40 13.28 36.46
N GLN A 224 7.09 14.57 36.32
CA GLN A 224 7.13 15.32 35.07
C GLN A 224 8.59 15.32 34.55
N ILE A 225 8.81 14.83 33.32
CA ILE A 225 10.08 15.05 32.60
C ILE A 225 9.87 16.29 31.75
N ASP A 226 10.57 17.36 32.11
CA ASP A 226 10.64 18.64 31.39
C ASP A 226 11.54 18.45 30.16
N CYS A 227 10.94 18.44 28.97
CA CYS A 227 11.65 18.48 27.70
C CYS A 227 11.93 19.94 27.33
N SER A 228 12.82 20.58 28.06
CA SER A 228 13.46 21.82 27.62
C SER A 228 14.98 21.64 27.69
N ARG A 229 15.65 22.02 26.59
CA ARG A 229 17.10 21.95 26.27
C ARG A 229 17.53 20.72 25.47
N ARG A 230 17.67 20.94 24.16
CA ARG A 230 18.96 20.79 23.48
C ARG A 230 19.04 21.84 22.37
N SER A 231 19.98 22.74 22.61
CA SER A 231 20.61 23.71 21.70
C SER A 231 21.24 23.03 20.49
#